data_AF-A0A6I1JHS2-F1
#
_entry.id   AF-A0A6I1JHS2-F1
#
_cell.length_a   1.000
_cell.length_b   1.000
_cell.length_c   1.000
_cell.angle_alpha   90.00
_cell.angle_beta   90.00
_cell.angle_gamma   90.00
#
_symmetry.space_group_name_H-M   'P 1'
#
loop_
_entity.id
_entity.type
_entity.pdbx_description
1 polymer ?
#
loop_
_entity_poly.entity_id
_entity_poly.type
_entity_poly.pdbx_seq_one_letter_code
_entity_poly.pdbx_strand_id
1 'polypeptide(L)'
;MERRIAMLDDDQRRRIVEASPLEAAAFQGEGYHVFRRDEPDLKAAYVTTLGEVAPRDAEDWIIAHWLGEGRPVPGSGPSPDG
;
A
#
# COMPACT_ATOMS: atom_id res chain seq x y z
N MET A 1 8.13 -12.53 8.86
CA MET A 1 7.95 -11.40 7.93
C MET A 1 7.97 -10.07 8.70
N GLU A 2 7.16 -9.92 9.74
CA GLU A 2 7.02 -8.69 10.55
C GLU A 2 8.35 -8.11 11.07
N ARG A 3 9.26 -8.93 11.63
CA ARG A 3 10.59 -8.46 12.07
C ARG A 3 11.42 -7.83 10.94
N ARG A 4 11.28 -8.32 9.72
CA ARG A 4 12.04 -7.82 8.55
C ARG A 4 11.47 -6.51 8.05
N ILE A 5 10.15 -6.34 8.12
CA ILE A 5 9.44 -5.08 7.82
C ILE A 5 9.79 -4.01 8.86
N ALA A 6 9.83 -4.40 10.14
CA ALA A 6 10.17 -3.49 11.25
C ALA A 6 11.63 -3.00 11.24
N MET A 7 12.52 -3.67 10.51
CA MET A 7 13.91 -3.26 10.32
C MET A 7 14.11 -2.30 9.14
N LEU A 8 13.07 -2.08 8.33
CA LEU A 8 13.14 -1.12 7.23
C LEU A 8 12.96 0.29 7.77
N ASP A 9 13.83 1.20 7.36
CA ASP A 9 13.62 2.63 7.56
C ASP A 9 12.55 3.17 6.59
N ASP A 10 12.04 4.38 6.86
CA ASP A 10 10.97 4.98 6.05
C ASP A 10 11.37 5.17 4.58
N ASP A 11 12.66 5.36 4.27
CA ASP A 11 13.12 5.50 2.88
C ASP A 11 13.09 4.16 2.14
N GLN A 12 13.54 3.09 2.79
CA GLN A 12 13.43 1.73 2.25
C GLN A 12 11.98 1.31 2.04
N ARG A 13 11.09 1.63 3.00
CA ARG A 13 9.65 1.39 2.89
C ARG A 13 9.06 2.11 1.68
N ARG A 14 9.34 3.42 1.56
CA ARG A 14 8.89 4.23 0.42
C ARG A 14 9.35 3.66 -0.92
N ARG A 15 10.63 3.29 -1.04
CA ARG A 15 11.17 2.71 -2.28
C ARG A 15 10.47 1.42 -2.68
N ILE A 16 10.12 0.56 -1.73
CA ILE A 16 9.37 -0.69 -2.01
C ILE A 16 7.96 -0.37 -2.50
N VAL A 17 7.27 0.59 -1.87
CA VAL A 17 5.92 1.01 -2.29
C VAL A 17 5.95 1.66 -3.68
N GLU A 18 6.91 2.54 -3.94
CA GLU A 18 7.10 3.17 -5.26
C GLU A 18 7.43 2.14 -6.36
N ALA A 19 8.13 1.07 -6.00
CA ALA A 19 8.42 -0.03 -6.91
C ALA A 19 7.23 -1.00 -7.12
N SER A 20 6.14 -0.83 -6.35
CA SER A 20 4.91 -1.65 -6.37
C SER A 20 3.67 -0.81 -6.74
N PRO A 21 3.65 -0.13 -7.91
CA PRO A 21 2.61 0.86 -8.22
C PRO A 21 1.21 0.25 -8.37
N LEU A 22 1.10 -1.04 -8.75
CA LEU A 22 -0.18 -1.73 -8.88
C LEU A 22 -0.78 -2.06 -7.52
N GLU A 23 0.04 -2.59 -6.61
CA GLU A 23 -0.35 -2.90 -5.24
C GLU A 23 -0.64 -1.61 -4.47
N ALA A 24 0.16 -0.56 -4.66
CA ALA A 24 -0.10 0.75 -4.09
C ALA A 24 -1.44 1.34 -4.57
N ALA A 25 -1.76 1.21 -5.87
CA ALA A 25 -3.04 1.64 -6.42
C ALA A 25 -4.22 0.84 -5.85
N ALA A 26 -4.07 -0.48 -5.67
CA ALA A 26 -5.09 -1.33 -5.08
C ALA A 26 -5.41 -0.96 -3.61
N PHE A 27 -4.48 -0.31 -2.92
CA PHE A 27 -4.61 0.12 -1.53
C PHE A 27 -4.81 1.64 -1.36
N GLN A 28 -5.10 2.40 -2.42
CA GLN A 28 -5.42 3.84 -2.36
C GLN A 28 -6.78 4.15 -1.70
N GLY A 29 -7.03 3.59 -0.51
CA GLY A 29 -8.05 4.07 0.42
C GLY A 29 -9.48 3.62 0.13
N GLU A 30 -9.72 2.79 -0.87
CA GLU A 30 -11.08 2.35 -1.16
C GLU A 30 -11.37 1.05 -0.42
N GLY A 31 -11.69 1.19 0.87
CA GLY A 31 -12.66 0.27 1.44
C GLY A 31 -13.91 0.19 0.54
N TYR A 32 -14.86 -0.67 0.87
CA TYR A 32 -16.09 -0.77 0.08
C TYR A 32 -16.88 0.54 0.18
N HIS A 33 -17.01 1.27 -0.93
CA HIS A 33 -17.91 2.42 -1.00
C HIS A 33 -19.36 1.96 -0.92
N VAL A 34 -20.11 2.53 0.02
CA VAL A 34 -21.53 2.25 0.21
C VAL A 34 -22.34 3.33 -0.47
N PHE A 35 -23.23 2.90 -1.36
CA PHE A 35 -24.14 3.77 -2.09
C PHE A 35 -25.60 3.48 -1.75
N ARG A 36 -26.44 4.52 -1.75
CA ARG A 36 -27.89 4.38 -1.73
C ARG A 36 -28.38 3.83 -3.07
N ARG A 37 -29.20 2.78 -3.01
CA ARG A 37 -29.69 2.07 -4.20
C ARG A 37 -30.72 2.87 -5.00
N ASP A 38 -31.44 3.75 -4.32
CA ASP A 38 -32.54 4.56 -4.83
C ASP A 38 -32.12 5.94 -5.35
N GLU A 39 -30.84 6.30 -5.26
CA GLU A 39 -30.30 7.57 -5.74
C GLU A 39 -29.48 7.37 -7.04
N PRO A 40 -29.95 7.88 -8.19
CA PRO A 40 -29.24 7.75 -9.46
C PRO A 40 -28.02 8.66 -9.59
N ASP A 41 -27.92 9.77 -8.84
CA ASP A 41 -26.71 10.60 -8.82
C ASP A 41 -25.63 9.95 -7.95
N LEU A 42 -24.53 9.53 -8.56
CA LEU A 42 -23.49 8.75 -7.89
C LEU A 42 -22.85 9.50 -6.71
N LYS A 43 -22.79 10.84 -6.79
CA LYS A 43 -22.20 11.69 -5.75
C LYS A 43 -23.15 11.87 -4.57
N ALA A 44 -24.46 11.98 -4.83
CA ALA A 44 -25.51 12.03 -3.80
C ALA A 44 -25.81 10.65 -3.22
N ALA A 45 -25.57 9.58 -3.97
CA ALA A 45 -25.74 8.21 -3.53
C ALA A 45 -24.67 7.78 -2.54
N TYR A 46 -23.48 8.39 -2.56
CA TYR A 46 -22.39 8.07 -1.65
C TYR A 46 -22.79 8.29 -0.19
N VAL A 47 -22.70 7.24 0.62
CA VAL A 47 -23.00 7.28 2.05
C VAL A 47 -21.73 7.35 2.87
N THR A 48 -20.82 6.39 2.66
CA THR A 48 -19.60 6.21 3.44
C THR A 48 -18.71 5.15 2.80
N THR A 49 -17.51 4.96 3.33
CA THR A 49 -16.60 3.86 2.98
C THR A 49 -16.57 2.87 4.14
N LEU A 50 -16.67 1.57 3.86
CA LEU A 50 -16.53 0.50 4.85
C LEU A 50 -15.16 -0.16 4.71
N GLY A 51 -14.44 -0.28 5.82
CA GLY A 51 -13.13 -0.92 5.85
C GLY A 51 -12.01 0.02 5.37
N GLU A 52 -11.82 1.14 6.08
CA GLU A 52 -10.58 1.90 5.98
C GLU A 52 -9.41 1.00 6.38
N VAL A 53 -8.54 0.69 5.43
CA VAL A 53 -7.23 0.13 5.74
C VAL A 53 -6.36 1.32 6.14
N ALA A 54 -5.80 1.28 7.34
CA ALA A 54 -4.88 2.33 7.75
C ALA A 54 -3.72 2.38 6.75
N PRO A 55 -3.25 3.57 6.32
CA PRO A 55 -2.18 3.66 5.33
C PRO A 55 -0.95 2.82 5.69
N ARG A 56 -0.61 2.72 6.98
CA ARG A 56 0.49 1.90 7.50
C ARG A 56 0.27 0.40 7.28
N ASP A 57 -0.95 -0.09 7.45
CA ASP A 57 -1.30 -1.50 7.27
C ASP A 57 -1.27 -1.88 5.78
N ALA A 58 -1.72 -0.97 4.92
CA ALA A 58 -1.60 -1.08 3.47
C ALA A 58 -0.12 -1.17 3.04
N GLU A 59 0.72 -0.25 3.51
CA GLU A 59 2.16 -0.29 3.26
C GLU A 59 2.80 -1.58 3.75
N ASP A 60 2.49 -2.02 4.97
CA ASP A 60 3.05 -3.25 5.54
C ASP A 60 2.64 -4.48 4.74
N TRP A 61 1.41 -4.52 4.21
CA TRP A 61 0.99 -5.57 3.29
C TRP A 61 1.78 -5.55 1.97
N ILE A 62 1.94 -4.37 1.35
CA ILE A 62 2.70 -4.22 0.09
C ILE A 62 4.15 -4.68 0.29
N ILE A 63 4.78 -4.27 1.39
CA ILE A 63 6.14 -4.66 1.74
C ILE A 63 6.23 -6.16 2.04
N ALA A 64 5.26 -6.72 2.78
CA ALA A 64 5.21 -8.15 3.05
C ALA A 64 5.10 -8.97 1.76
N HIS A 65 4.28 -8.51 0.81
CA HIS A 65 4.11 -9.13 -0.50
C HIS A 65 5.42 -9.11 -1.28
N TRP A 66 6.03 -7.93 -1.46
CA TRP A 66 7.30 -7.75 -2.16
C TRP A 66 8.43 -8.65 -1.62
N LEU A 67 8.62 -8.63 -0.29
CA LEU A 67 9.67 -9.43 0.36
C LEU A 67 9.33 -10.93 0.34
N GLY A 68 8.04 -11.28 0.33
CA GLY A 68 7.55 -12.65 0.19
C GLY A 68 7.86 -13.27 -1.16
N GLU A 69 7.89 -12.46 -2.23
CA GLU A 69 8.37 -12.86 -3.55
C GLU A 69 9.90 -13.02 -3.64
N GLY A 70 10.62 -12.76 -2.54
CA GLY A 70 12.09 -12.83 -2.50
C GLY A 70 12.78 -11.65 -3.17
N ARG A 71 12.06 -10.57 -3.48
CA ARG A 71 12.62 -9.38 -4.14
C ARG A 71 13.48 -8.59 -3.14
N PRO A 72 14.64 -8.06 -3.58
CA PRO A 72 15.49 -7.24 -2.72
C PRO A 72 14.88 -5.85 -2.51
N VAL A 73 15.30 -5.15 -1.46
CA VAL A 73 14.91 -3.74 -1.24
C VAL A 73 15.53 -2.88 -2.36
N PRO A 74 14.74 -2.09 -3.09
CA PRO A 74 15.25 -1.28 -4.20
C PRO A 74 16.34 -0.31 -3.74
N GLY A 75 17.42 -0.22 -4.52
CA GLY A 75 18.54 0.67 -4.22
C GLY A 75 19.34 0.30 -2.95
N SER A 76 19.22 -0.93 -2.45
CA SER A 76 20.07 -1.46 -1.36
C SER A 76 21.38 -2.10 -1.86
N GLY A 77 21.81 -1.76 -3.07
CA GLY A 77 23.17 -2.07 -3.54
C GLY A 77 24.19 -1.17 -2.83
N PRO A 78 25.48 -1.55 -2.79
CA PRO A 78 26.52 -0.63 -2.35
C PRO A 78 26.41 0.64 -3.20
N SER A 79 26.40 1.82 -2.56
CA SER A 79 26.65 3.07 -3.27
C SER A 79 27.92 2.87 -4.11
N PRO A 80 27.91 3.22 -5.41
CA PRO A 80 29.12 3.22 -6.21
C PRO A 80 30.00 4.40 -5.77
N ASP A 81 30.67 4.24 -4.64
CA ASP A 81 31.81 5.07 -4.24
C ASP A 81 32.98 4.14 -3.90
N GLY A 82 33.87 4.03 -4.88
CA GLY A 82 35.15 3.35 -4.85
C GLY A 82 35.98 3.76 -6.05
#